data_AF-M2B824-F1
#
_entry.id   AF-M2B824-F1
#
_cell.length_a   1.000
_cell.length_b   1.000
_cell.length_c   1.000
_cell.angle_alpha   90.00
_cell.angle_beta   90.00
_cell.angle_gamma   90.00
#
_symmetry.space_group_name_H-M   'P 1'
#
loop_
_entity.id
_entity.type
_entity.pdbx_description
1 polymer ?
#
loop_
_entity_poly.entity_id
_entity_poly.type
_entity_poly.pdbx_seq_one_letter_code
_entity_poly.pdbx_strand_id
1 'polypeptide(L)'
;MNTVSAKKAAELCIEHNIISGFFSKPVKRDSQTQKIKLRKIFLKNQEQYQLEIFEDAKVFHKNLLPQNLQKELEGLFFEFKIAEFNSSNHQLIFLQNNKGAINFKARPIKKENHLKKGNIPINESFEHNKQKEYILSTSDMPLFLKKLNFFTDDGKIIQSKYHKFRQINKYLEFIKSVLPELKDILKEKKELHIIDFGCGKAYLSFALYYYLTEIEKLRVRICGLDLKKDIIDFCNKLSRECRFDNLIFKVGDIGRFKFNTPPDMVISLHACDTATDLAIAQVR
;
A
#
# COMPACT_ATOMS: atom_id res chain seq x y z
N MET A 1 30.41 1.08 11.75
CA MET A 1 29.78 0.17 10.78
C MET A 1 30.69 -1.03 10.68
N ASN A 2 30.14 -2.24 10.75
CA ASN A 2 30.96 -3.44 10.67
C ASN A 2 31.06 -3.84 9.19
N THR A 3 32.28 -4.01 8.70
CA THR A 3 32.50 -4.53 7.35
C THR A 3 32.31 -6.04 7.38
N VAL A 4 31.58 -6.58 6.40
CA VAL A 4 31.27 -8.01 6.29
C VAL A 4 31.58 -8.52 4.88
N SER A 5 31.82 -9.82 4.74
CA SER A 5 31.90 -10.48 3.43
C SER A 5 30.50 -10.68 2.82
N ALA A 6 30.41 -10.93 1.51
CA ALA A 6 29.14 -11.25 0.84
C ALA A 6 28.45 -12.47 1.48
N LYS A 7 29.22 -13.53 1.77
CA LYS A 7 28.75 -14.70 2.52
C LYS A 7 28.17 -14.32 3.87
N LYS A 8 28.88 -13.52 4.67
CA LYS A 8 28.39 -13.11 6.00
C LYS A 8 27.19 -12.17 5.90
N ALA A 9 27.10 -11.33 4.87
CA ALA A 9 25.93 -10.50 4.62
C ALA A 9 24.69 -11.35 4.29
N ALA A 10 24.84 -12.41 3.49
CA ALA A 10 23.78 -13.38 3.22
C ALA A 10 23.34 -14.12 4.49
N GLU A 11 24.29 -14.61 5.29
CA GLU A 11 24.02 -15.24 6.60
C GLU A 11 23.22 -14.31 7.52
N LEU A 12 23.63 -13.05 7.66
CA LEU A 12 22.91 -12.06 8.47
C LEU A 12 21.45 -11.87 8.03
N CYS A 13 21.17 -11.95 6.73
CA CYS A 13 19.81 -11.88 6.22
C CYS A 13 18.97 -13.10 6.65
N ILE A 14 19.57 -14.30 6.65
CA ILE A 14 18.90 -15.52 7.14
C ILE A 14 18.70 -15.47 8.65
N GLU A 15 19.73 -15.12 9.41
CA GLU A 15 19.69 -14.99 10.88
C GLU A 15 18.59 -14.03 11.33
N HIS A 16 18.39 -12.93 10.58
CA HIS A 16 17.37 -11.94 10.88
C HIS A 16 15.99 -12.27 10.29
N ASN A 17 15.81 -13.39 9.59
CA ASN A 17 14.55 -13.80 8.97
C ASN A 17 13.94 -12.68 8.11
N ILE A 18 14.68 -12.22 7.11
CA ILE A 18 14.23 -11.13 6.23
C ILE A 18 12.87 -11.45 5.58
N ILE A 19 11.99 -10.46 5.52
CA ILE A 19 10.61 -10.57 5.02
C ILE A 19 10.49 -9.88 3.66
N SER A 20 11.17 -8.76 3.48
CA SER A 20 11.16 -8.01 2.22
C SER A 20 12.41 -7.16 2.10
N GLY A 21 12.75 -6.75 0.88
CA GLY A 21 13.87 -5.86 0.66
C GLY A 21 14.19 -5.69 -0.81
N PHE A 22 15.36 -5.13 -1.09
CA PHE A 22 15.85 -4.97 -2.43
C PHE A 22 17.37 -4.92 -2.49
N PHE A 23 17.89 -5.26 -3.67
CA PHE A 23 19.22 -4.91 -4.14
C PHE A 23 19.11 -3.79 -5.19
N SER A 24 20.03 -2.85 -5.20
CA SER A 24 20.10 -1.75 -6.17
C SER A 24 21.53 -1.25 -6.37
N LYS A 25 21.72 -0.40 -7.38
CA LYS A 25 23.03 0.11 -7.83
C LYS A 25 23.98 -1.03 -8.20
N PRO A 26 23.83 -1.62 -9.41
CA PRO A 26 24.71 -2.70 -9.84
C PRO A 26 26.19 -2.27 -9.80
N VAL A 27 27.08 -3.22 -9.53
CA VAL A 27 28.53 -3.00 -9.49
C VAL A 27 29.03 -2.63 -10.88
N LYS A 28 28.53 -3.32 -11.91
CA LYS A 28 28.76 -3.00 -13.33
C LYS A 28 27.79 -1.91 -13.77
N ARG A 29 28.31 -0.83 -14.37
CA ARG A 29 27.49 0.30 -14.83
C ARG A 29 26.54 -0.08 -15.97
N ASP A 30 26.97 -0.98 -16.86
CA ASP A 30 26.20 -1.43 -18.03
C ASP A 30 25.36 -2.68 -17.74
N SER A 31 25.06 -2.95 -16.47
CA SER A 31 24.18 -4.07 -16.09
C SER A 31 22.76 -3.81 -16.60
N GLN A 32 22.17 -4.79 -17.31
CA GLN A 32 20.76 -4.72 -17.72
C GLN A 32 19.83 -4.73 -16.50
N THR A 33 20.20 -5.49 -15.46
CA THR A 33 19.47 -5.54 -14.21
C THR A 33 19.83 -4.36 -13.31
N GLN A 34 18.87 -3.47 -13.07
CA GLN A 34 19.06 -2.24 -12.29
C GLN A 34 18.66 -2.39 -10.83
N LYS A 35 17.68 -3.26 -10.57
CA LYS A 35 17.12 -3.49 -9.23
C LYS A 35 16.55 -4.89 -9.13
N ILE A 36 16.70 -5.51 -7.97
CA ILE A 36 15.97 -6.74 -7.62
C ILE A 36 15.23 -6.48 -6.32
N LYS A 37 13.91 -6.72 -6.31
CA LYS A 37 13.13 -6.74 -5.05
C LYS A 37 12.95 -8.16 -4.59
N LEU A 38 12.96 -8.36 -3.28
CA LEU A 38 12.72 -9.65 -2.66
C LEU A 38 11.54 -9.54 -1.70
N ARG A 39 10.65 -10.53 -1.72
CA ARG A 39 9.55 -10.68 -0.76
C ARG A 39 9.36 -12.12 -0.35
N LYS A 40 9.23 -12.36 0.95
CA LYS A 40 8.82 -13.63 1.52
C LYS A 40 7.33 -13.86 1.25
N ILE A 41 6.98 -15.02 0.72
CA ILE A 41 5.62 -15.41 0.32
C ILE A 41 5.30 -16.83 0.77
N PHE A 42 4.01 -17.15 0.82
CA PHE A 42 3.54 -18.52 0.97
C PHE A 42 2.82 -18.91 -0.32
N LEU A 43 3.30 -19.96 -0.98
CA LEU A 43 2.73 -20.47 -2.21
C LEU A 43 2.48 -21.97 -2.04
N LYS A 44 1.26 -22.44 -2.31
CA LYS A 44 0.86 -23.86 -2.14
C LYS A 44 1.23 -24.43 -0.74
N ASN A 45 0.99 -23.65 0.32
CA ASN A 45 1.30 -24.00 1.70
C ASN A 45 2.81 -24.18 2.01
N GLN A 46 3.69 -23.69 1.15
CA GLN A 46 5.13 -23.71 1.34
C GLN A 46 5.68 -22.28 1.36
N GLU A 47 6.55 -22.00 2.33
CA GLU A 47 7.30 -20.75 2.39
C GLU A 47 8.25 -20.64 1.19
N GLN A 48 8.25 -19.50 0.51
CA GLN A 48 9.15 -19.19 -0.61
C GLN A 48 9.56 -17.71 -0.58
N TYR A 49 10.56 -17.36 -1.37
CA TYR A 49 10.98 -15.98 -1.61
C TYR A 49 10.80 -15.66 -3.08
N GLN A 50 10.01 -14.63 -3.38
CA GLN A 50 9.88 -14.14 -4.74
C GLN A 50 10.84 -12.98 -4.97
N LEU A 51 11.58 -13.06 -6.07
CA LEU A 51 12.43 -12.04 -6.62
C LEU A 51 11.71 -11.39 -7.80
N GLU A 52 11.65 -10.05 -7.81
CA GLU A 52 11.23 -9.23 -8.95
C GLU A 52 12.50 -8.58 -9.52
N ILE A 53 12.89 -8.99 -10.72
CA ILE A 53 14.12 -8.59 -11.40
C ILE A 53 13.76 -7.53 -12.43
N PHE A 54 14.26 -6.31 -12.24
CA PHE A 54 13.98 -5.16 -13.10
C PHE A 54 15.11 -5.01 -14.12
N GLU A 55 14.82 -5.37 -15.36
CA GLU A 55 15.71 -5.30 -16.52
C GLU A 55 15.12 -4.34 -17.55
N ASP A 56 15.77 -3.20 -17.77
CA ASP A 56 15.26 -2.10 -18.60
C ASP A 56 13.79 -1.74 -18.29
N ALA A 57 12.88 -1.93 -19.26
CA ALA A 57 11.44 -1.69 -19.12
C ALA A 57 10.63 -2.95 -18.72
N LYS A 58 11.29 -4.08 -18.43
CA LYS A 58 10.66 -5.36 -18.12
C LYS A 58 10.90 -5.78 -16.67
N VAL A 59 9.98 -6.59 -16.15
CA VAL A 59 10.07 -7.18 -14.81
C VAL A 59 9.88 -8.68 -14.91
N PHE A 60 10.87 -9.44 -14.42
CA PHE A 60 10.83 -10.89 -14.34
C PHE A 60 10.60 -11.36 -12.91
N HIS A 61 9.94 -12.51 -12.75
CA HIS A 61 9.64 -13.08 -11.45
C HIS A 61 10.31 -14.45 -11.29
N LYS A 62 11.02 -14.64 -10.17
CA LYS A 62 11.67 -15.91 -9.81
C LYS A 62 11.29 -16.28 -8.38
N ASN A 63 10.82 -17.49 -8.14
CA ASN A 63 10.53 -17.98 -6.79
C ASN A 63 11.65 -18.91 -6.31
N LEU A 64 12.04 -18.77 -5.05
CA LEU A 64 13.10 -19.54 -4.40
C LEU A 64 12.57 -20.23 -3.15
N LEU A 65 12.98 -21.48 -2.95
CA LEU A 65 12.81 -22.16 -1.67
C LEU A 65 13.76 -21.57 -0.61
N PRO A 66 13.41 -21.58 0.68
CA PRO A 66 14.25 -21.04 1.75
C PRO A 66 15.67 -21.61 1.76
N GLN A 67 15.83 -22.89 1.46
CA GLN A 67 17.14 -23.57 1.37
C GLN A 67 18.07 -22.99 0.29
N ASN A 68 17.51 -22.36 -0.75
CA ASN A 68 18.29 -21.76 -1.84
C ASN A 68 18.57 -20.26 -1.62
N LEU A 69 17.93 -19.65 -0.62
CA LEU A 69 17.97 -18.20 -0.43
C LEU A 69 19.39 -17.69 -0.16
N GLN A 70 20.12 -18.33 0.77
CA GLN A 70 21.44 -17.86 1.17
C GLN A 70 22.41 -17.79 -0.02
N LYS A 71 22.44 -18.85 -0.84
CA LYS A 71 23.29 -18.92 -2.03
C LYS A 71 22.94 -17.84 -3.05
N GLU A 72 21.65 -17.58 -3.25
CA GLU A 72 21.22 -16.51 -4.14
C GLU A 72 21.64 -15.13 -3.61
N LEU A 73 21.39 -14.84 -2.32
CA LEU A 73 21.75 -13.56 -1.70
C LEU A 73 23.26 -13.30 -1.80
N GLU A 74 24.08 -14.33 -1.56
CA GLU A 74 25.54 -14.22 -1.67
C GLU A 74 25.96 -13.77 -3.07
N GLY A 75 25.38 -14.35 -4.13
CA GLY A 75 25.60 -13.91 -5.51
C GLY A 75 25.20 -12.45 -5.73
N LEU A 76 24.02 -12.06 -5.24
CA LEU A 76 23.50 -10.70 -5.40
C LEU A 76 24.34 -9.65 -4.67
N PHE A 77 24.99 -9.99 -3.57
CA PHE A 77 25.95 -9.09 -2.89
C PHE A 77 27.24 -8.85 -3.68
N PHE A 78 27.57 -9.70 -4.66
CA PHE A 78 28.65 -9.42 -5.62
C PHE A 78 28.18 -8.55 -6.79
N GLU A 79 26.89 -8.59 -7.12
CA GLU A 79 26.32 -7.87 -8.27
C GLU A 79 25.84 -6.47 -7.93
N PHE A 80 25.47 -6.19 -6.69
CA PHE A 80 24.85 -4.93 -6.27
C PHE A 80 25.56 -4.25 -5.10
N LYS A 81 25.72 -2.93 -5.21
CA LYS A 81 26.38 -2.11 -4.19
C LYS A 81 25.49 -1.79 -2.99
N ILE A 82 24.18 -1.81 -3.16
CA ILE A 82 23.22 -1.48 -2.10
C ILE A 82 22.27 -2.64 -1.91
N ALA A 83 22.09 -3.06 -0.66
CA ALA A 83 20.99 -3.93 -0.27
C ALA A 83 20.31 -3.38 1.00
N GLU A 84 18.98 -3.46 1.02
CA GLU A 84 18.19 -3.11 2.19
C GLU A 84 17.09 -4.14 2.41
N PHE A 85 17.00 -4.65 3.63
CA PHE A 85 16.01 -5.66 4.01
C PHE A 85 15.30 -5.30 5.30
N ASN A 86 14.04 -5.66 5.38
CA ASN A 86 13.23 -5.57 6.59
C ASN A 86 12.98 -6.97 7.13
N SER A 87 13.29 -7.17 8.40
CA SER A 87 12.77 -8.26 9.22
C SER A 87 11.60 -7.78 10.08
N SER A 88 11.16 -8.61 11.02
CA SER A 88 10.10 -8.27 12.00
C SER A 88 10.51 -7.15 12.97
N ASN A 89 11.81 -6.98 13.22
CA ASN A 89 12.34 -6.12 14.26
C ASN A 89 13.51 -5.24 13.81
N HIS A 90 14.12 -5.51 12.66
CA HIS A 90 15.28 -4.78 12.17
C HIS A 90 15.13 -4.39 10.70
N GLN A 91 15.66 -3.22 10.37
CA GLN A 91 16.01 -2.85 9.01
C GLN A 91 17.52 -3.07 8.85
N LEU A 92 17.88 -3.95 7.93
CA LEU A 92 19.25 -4.28 7.58
C LEU A 92 19.66 -3.45 6.38
N ILE A 93 20.78 -2.74 6.49
CA ILE A 93 21.32 -1.91 5.42
C ILE A 93 22.74 -2.38 5.13
N PHE A 94 23.01 -2.66 3.86
CA PHE A 94 24.29 -3.08 3.35
C PHE A 94 24.76 -2.13 2.25
N LEU A 95 25.93 -1.54 2.43
CA LEU A 95 26.52 -0.57 1.49
C LEU A 95 27.93 -0.99 1.12
N GLN A 96 28.11 -1.43 -0.13
CA GLN A 96 29.40 -1.77 -0.69
C GLN A 96 30.12 -0.51 -1.17
N ASN A 97 31.39 -0.37 -0.77
CA ASN A 97 32.26 0.68 -1.31
C ASN A 97 32.90 0.24 -2.64
N ASN A 98 33.62 1.16 -3.29
CA ASN A 98 34.28 0.86 -4.58
C ASN A 98 35.41 -0.18 -4.49
N LYS A 99 35.85 -0.55 -3.28
CA LYS A 99 36.85 -1.60 -3.03
C LYS A 99 36.21 -2.96 -2.75
N GLY A 100 34.88 -3.07 -2.86
CA GLY A 100 34.14 -4.31 -2.64
C GLY A 100 33.79 -4.62 -1.18
N ALA A 101 34.22 -3.79 -0.22
CA ALA A 101 33.92 -3.97 1.19
C ALA A 101 32.47 -3.55 1.51
N ILE A 102 31.71 -4.45 2.14
CA ILE A 102 30.29 -4.26 2.47
C ILE A 102 30.15 -3.76 3.89
N ASN A 103 29.68 -2.53 4.06
CA ASN A 103 29.33 -1.98 5.36
C ASN A 103 27.93 -2.43 5.76
N PHE A 104 27.80 -3.03 6.93
CA PHE A 104 26.53 -3.45 7.49
C PHE A 104 26.08 -2.54 8.62
N LYS A 105 24.78 -2.24 8.63
CA LYS A 105 24.08 -1.58 9.74
C LYS A 105 22.70 -2.22 9.91
N ALA A 106 22.45 -2.81 11.07
CA ALA A 106 21.10 -3.12 11.53
C ALA A 106 20.55 -1.92 12.31
N ARG A 107 19.34 -1.50 11.98
CA ARG A 107 18.57 -0.51 12.76
C ARG A 107 17.37 -1.22 13.34
N PRO A 108 17.15 -1.18 14.67
CA PRO A 108 15.90 -1.65 15.21
C PRO A 108 14.76 -0.80 14.62
N ILE A 109 13.75 -1.47 14.10
CA ILE A 109 12.51 -0.81 13.69
C ILE A 109 11.82 -0.46 15.01
N LYS A 110 11.82 0.83 15.39
CA LYS A 110 11.06 1.29 16.55
C LYS A 110 9.59 0.91 16.29
N LYS A 111 9.06 -0.03 17.08
CA LYS A 111 7.62 -0.03 17.35
C LYS A 111 7.36 1.34 17.97
N GLU A 112 6.62 2.20 17.28
CA GLU A 112 6.12 3.41 17.92
C GLU A 112 5.35 3.01 19.17
N ASN A 113 5.90 3.41 20.31
CA ASN A 113 5.27 3.27 21.60
C ASN A 113 4.13 4.28 21.68
N HIS A 114 2.91 3.89 21.31
CA HIS A 114 1.76 4.41 22.01
C HIS A 114 1.64 3.64 23.34
N LEU A 115 2.38 4.20 24.31
CA LEU A 115 2.18 4.20 25.78
C LEU A 115 2.27 2.88 26.56
N LYS A 116 3.10 2.94 27.62
CA LYS A 116 3.41 1.91 28.62
C LYS A 116 2.28 1.73 29.65
N LYS A 117 1.98 0.49 30.05
CA LYS A 117 2.17 -0.11 31.40
C LYS A 117 1.25 -1.32 31.59
N GLY A 118 1.81 -2.41 32.12
CA GLY A 118 1.08 -3.58 32.60
C GLY A 118 1.88 -4.86 32.40
N ASN A 119 2.61 -5.28 33.44
CA ASN A 119 3.38 -6.52 33.49
C ASN A 119 2.50 -7.76 33.24
N ILE A 120 3.05 -8.80 32.60
CA ILE A 120 2.96 -10.24 32.91
C ILE A 120 3.83 -11.00 31.88
N PRO A 121 4.51 -12.10 32.27
CA PRO A 121 5.77 -12.53 31.69
C PRO A 121 5.63 -13.37 30.41
N ILE A 122 6.79 -13.49 29.76
CA ILE A 122 7.08 -14.38 28.64
C ILE A 122 6.68 -15.80 29.01
N ASN A 123 5.67 -16.34 28.33
CA ASN A 123 5.52 -17.77 28.15
C ASN A 123 5.04 -18.08 26.73
N GLU A 124 5.72 -19.05 26.17
CA GLU A 124 5.59 -19.58 24.83
C GLU A 124 4.17 -20.11 24.59
N SER A 125 3.53 -19.58 23.56
CA SER A 125 2.56 -20.31 22.75
C SER A 125 2.40 -19.58 21.43
N PHE A 126 2.66 -20.30 20.34
CA PHE A 126 2.37 -19.87 18.99
C PHE A 126 0.86 -19.84 18.80
N GLU A 127 0.19 -18.76 19.22
CA GLU A 127 -1.16 -18.43 18.76
C GLU A 127 -1.51 -16.96 19.07
N HIS A 128 -2.24 -16.32 18.14
CA HIS A 128 -2.80 -14.97 18.17
C HIS A 128 -1.90 -13.76 17.80
N ASN A 129 -1.76 -13.59 16.48
CA ASN A 129 -2.18 -12.41 15.72
C ASN A 129 -2.41 -11.12 16.56
N LYS A 130 -1.37 -10.29 16.76
CA LYS A 130 -1.57 -8.84 16.93
C LYS A 130 -2.00 -8.26 15.60
N GLN A 131 -3.27 -8.45 15.27
CA GLN A 131 -3.91 -7.89 14.10
C GLN A 131 -3.81 -6.37 14.23
N LYS A 132 -3.09 -5.71 13.32
CA LYS A 132 -3.14 -4.25 13.25
C LYS A 132 -4.61 -3.86 13.07
N GLU A 133 -5.15 -3.05 13.97
CA GLU A 133 -6.50 -2.51 13.85
C GLU A 133 -6.55 -1.55 12.67
N TYR A 134 -6.94 -2.08 11.53
CA TYR A 134 -7.24 -1.31 10.33
C TYR A 134 -8.65 -0.71 10.46
N ILE A 135 -8.84 0.51 9.94
CA ILE A 135 -10.17 1.16 9.88
C ILE A 135 -11.16 0.29 9.11
N LEU A 136 -10.73 -0.25 7.98
CA LEU A 136 -11.44 -1.35 7.32
C LEU A 136 -10.94 -2.65 7.92
N SER A 137 -11.77 -3.30 8.72
CA SER A 137 -11.48 -4.61 9.26
C SER A 137 -11.48 -5.67 8.15
N THR A 138 -10.70 -6.74 8.35
CA THR A 138 -10.78 -7.93 7.48
C THR A 138 -11.91 -8.86 7.89
N SER A 139 -12.46 -8.69 9.10
CA SER A 139 -13.56 -9.51 9.64
C SER A 139 -14.88 -9.21 8.93
N ASP A 140 -15.15 -7.94 8.59
CA ASP A 140 -16.46 -7.50 8.11
C ASP A 140 -16.47 -7.21 6.60
N MET A 141 -15.56 -7.83 5.85
CA MET A 141 -15.28 -7.68 4.41
C MET A 141 -16.34 -6.87 3.63
N PRO A 142 -16.17 -5.54 3.52
CA PRO A 142 -17.09 -4.71 2.78
C PRO A 142 -17.31 -5.24 1.35
N LEU A 143 -18.56 -5.30 0.92
CA LEU A 143 -18.94 -5.94 -0.36
C LEU A 143 -18.15 -5.37 -1.55
N PHE A 144 -17.88 -4.06 -1.56
CA PHE A 144 -17.11 -3.42 -2.61
C PHE A 144 -15.68 -3.98 -2.73
N LEU A 145 -15.02 -4.30 -1.61
CA LEU A 145 -13.68 -4.89 -1.63
C LEU A 145 -13.73 -6.32 -2.17
N LYS A 146 -14.77 -7.09 -1.84
CA LYS A 146 -14.97 -8.43 -2.42
C LYS A 146 -15.11 -8.34 -3.94
N LYS A 147 -15.98 -7.44 -4.42
CA LYS A 147 -16.24 -7.24 -5.86
C LYS A 147 -15.04 -6.66 -6.63
N LEU A 148 -14.17 -5.91 -5.96
CA LEU A 148 -12.90 -5.40 -6.51
C LEU A 148 -11.76 -6.43 -6.42
N ASN A 149 -12.05 -7.68 -6.07
CA ASN A 149 -11.10 -8.78 -5.94
C ASN A 149 -9.96 -8.46 -4.96
N PHE A 150 -10.29 -7.86 -3.81
CA PHE A 150 -9.35 -7.75 -2.69
C PHE A 150 -9.31 -9.01 -1.84
N PHE A 151 -10.36 -9.81 -1.87
CA PHE A 151 -10.49 -11.03 -1.10
C PHE A 151 -10.55 -12.26 -2.00
N THR A 152 -10.01 -13.36 -1.50
CA THR A 152 -10.23 -14.71 -2.00
C THR A 152 -11.62 -15.20 -1.63
N ASP A 153 -12.07 -16.30 -2.24
CA ASP A 153 -13.38 -16.90 -1.93
C ASP A 153 -13.47 -17.39 -0.48
N ASP A 154 -12.33 -17.77 0.13
CA ASP A 154 -12.21 -18.11 1.57
C ASP A 154 -12.10 -16.88 2.49
N GLY A 155 -12.33 -15.68 1.96
CA GLY A 155 -12.44 -14.45 2.75
C GLY A 155 -11.11 -13.87 3.25
N LYS A 156 -9.98 -14.29 2.68
CA LYS A 156 -8.66 -13.72 3.01
C LYS A 156 -8.28 -12.66 1.99
N ILE A 157 -7.56 -11.63 2.41
CA ILE A 157 -7.05 -10.65 1.45
C ILE A 157 -6.08 -11.35 0.49
N ILE A 158 -6.30 -11.19 -0.82
CA ILE A 158 -5.39 -11.66 -1.85
C ILE A 158 -4.03 -11.01 -1.61
N GLN A 159 -2.98 -11.82 -1.45
CA GLN A 159 -1.65 -11.35 -1.04
C GLN A 159 -1.10 -10.21 -1.93
N SER A 160 -1.35 -10.27 -3.24
CA SER A 160 -0.95 -9.23 -4.20
C SER A 160 -1.70 -7.90 -4.03
N LYS A 161 -2.87 -7.92 -3.38
CA LYS A 161 -3.71 -6.74 -3.10
C LYS A 161 -3.48 -6.18 -1.70
N TYR A 162 -2.74 -6.88 -0.84
CA TYR A 162 -2.50 -6.45 0.54
C TYR A 162 -1.79 -5.09 0.63
N HIS A 163 -0.91 -4.76 -0.33
CA HIS A 163 -0.32 -3.43 -0.42
C HIS A 163 -1.39 -2.35 -0.68
N LYS A 164 -2.30 -2.61 -1.62
CA LYS A 164 -3.41 -1.69 -1.93
C LYS A 164 -4.38 -1.56 -0.76
N PHE A 165 -4.65 -2.65 -0.04
CA PHE A 165 -5.48 -2.62 1.16
C PHE A 165 -4.86 -1.77 2.27
N ARG A 166 -3.54 -1.87 2.47
CA ARG A 166 -2.81 -0.98 3.37
C ARG A 166 -2.86 0.47 2.92
N GLN A 167 -2.74 0.73 1.61
CA GLN A 167 -2.86 2.08 1.05
C GLN A 167 -4.25 2.69 1.31
N ILE A 168 -5.32 1.90 1.14
CA ILE A 168 -6.69 2.34 1.47
C ILE A 168 -6.80 2.70 2.94
N ASN A 169 -6.32 1.85 3.85
CA ASN A 169 -6.38 2.14 5.28
C ASN A 169 -5.56 3.37 5.66
N LYS A 170 -4.37 3.55 5.07
CA LYS A 170 -3.55 4.74 5.32
C LYS A 170 -4.22 6.01 4.80
N TYR A 171 -4.91 5.93 3.67
CA TYR A 171 -5.74 7.01 3.15
C TYR A 171 -6.88 7.34 4.12
N LEU A 172 -7.58 6.34 4.66
CA LEU A 172 -8.64 6.58 5.65
C LEU A 172 -8.12 7.14 6.98
N GLU A 173 -6.89 6.82 7.40
CA GLU A 173 -6.25 7.50 8.54
C GLU A 173 -6.08 9.00 8.29
N PHE A 174 -5.73 9.40 7.06
CA PHE A 174 -5.68 10.81 6.68
C PHE A 174 -7.07 11.44 6.70
N ILE A 175 -8.09 10.76 6.14
CA ILE A 175 -9.48 11.24 6.21
C ILE A 175 -9.94 11.41 7.66
N LYS A 176 -9.57 10.48 8.55
CA LYS A 176 -9.86 10.57 9.98
C LYS A 176 -9.28 11.83 10.62
N SER A 177 -8.11 12.29 10.18
CA SER A 177 -7.51 13.53 10.70
C SER A 177 -8.26 14.81 10.30
N VAL A 178 -8.96 14.81 9.16
CA VAL A 178 -9.77 15.96 8.68
C VAL A 178 -11.26 15.79 8.97
N LEU A 179 -11.62 14.75 9.72
CA LEU A 179 -13.00 14.42 10.05
C LEU A 179 -13.68 15.49 10.94
N PRO A 180 -13.01 16.14 11.91
CA PRO A 180 -13.60 17.23 12.68
C PRO A 180 -14.12 18.36 11.77
N GLU A 181 -13.33 18.77 10.78
CA GLU A 181 -13.67 19.82 9.83
C GLU A 181 -14.89 19.43 8.97
N LEU A 182 -14.94 18.17 8.52
CA LEU A 182 -16.11 17.64 7.79
C LEU A 182 -17.37 17.63 8.65
N LYS A 183 -17.25 17.32 9.95
CA LYS A 183 -18.38 17.34 10.91
C LYS A 183 -18.83 18.78 11.21
N ASP A 184 -17.91 19.74 11.22
CA ASP A 184 -18.24 21.15 11.39
C ASP A 184 -19.06 21.69 10.21
N ILE A 185 -18.71 21.34 8.97
CA ILE A 185 -19.51 21.69 7.78
C ILE A 185 -20.94 21.14 7.89
N LEU A 186 -21.11 19.92 8.39
CA LEU A 186 -22.42 19.29 8.59
C LEU A 186 -23.27 19.92 9.71
N LYS A 187 -22.71 20.82 10.53
CA LYS A 187 -23.53 21.63 11.45
C LYS A 187 -24.32 22.69 10.69
N GLU A 188 -23.80 23.14 9.56
CA GLU A 188 -24.39 24.20 8.72
C GLU A 188 -25.08 23.65 7.47
N LYS A 189 -24.75 22.42 7.05
CA LYS A 189 -25.27 21.74 5.86
C LYS A 189 -25.88 20.37 6.17
N LYS A 190 -26.86 19.96 5.35
CA LYS A 190 -27.57 18.67 5.50
C LYS A 190 -26.79 17.45 5.01
N GLU A 191 -25.86 17.63 4.07
CA GLU A 191 -25.10 16.59 3.39
C GLU A 191 -23.76 17.17 2.91
N LEU A 192 -22.67 16.39 3.01
CA LEU A 192 -21.37 16.74 2.42
C LEU A 192 -21.35 16.39 0.93
N HIS A 193 -20.87 17.30 0.10
CA HIS A 193 -20.65 17.07 -1.32
C HIS A 193 -19.15 16.89 -1.60
N ILE A 194 -18.76 15.68 -2.02
CA ILE A 194 -17.37 15.33 -2.31
C ILE A 194 -17.23 14.98 -3.78
N ILE A 195 -16.14 15.44 -4.40
CA ILE A 195 -15.82 15.13 -5.80
C ILE A 195 -14.48 14.41 -5.86
N ASP A 196 -14.42 13.34 -6.67
CA ASP A 196 -13.19 12.59 -6.93
C ASP A 196 -12.86 12.64 -8.41
N PHE A 197 -11.85 13.41 -8.78
CA PHE A 197 -11.40 13.56 -10.15
C PHE A 197 -10.38 12.48 -10.52
N GLY A 198 -10.56 11.90 -11.71
CA GLY A 198 -9.71 10.80 -12.17
C GLY A 198 -9.89 9.54 -11.32
N CYS A 199 -11.14 9.24 -10.94
CA CYS A 199 -11.42 8.22 -9.93
C CYS A 199 -11.00 6.80 -10.37
N GLY A 200 -10.85 6.54 -11.68
CA GLY A 200 -10.53 5.22 -12.20
C GLY A 200 -11.52 4.17 -11.69
N LYS A 201 -11.02 2.98 -11.32
CA LYS A 201 -11.84 1.92 -10.70
C LYS A 201 -12.30 2.23 -9.25
N ALA A 202 -12.07 3.46 -8.79
CA ALA A 202 -12.73 4.11 -7.64
C ALA A 202 -12.59 3.44 -6.26
N TYR A 203 -11.61 2.55 -6.04
CA TYR A 203 -11.50 1.86 -4.74
C TYR A 203 -11.34 2.82 -3.54
N LEU A 204 -10.77 4.01 -3.74
CA LEU A 204 -10.69 5.04 -2.69
C LEU A 204 -12.02 5.77 -2.49
N SER A 205 -12.75 6.08 -3.56
CA SER A 205 -14.09 6.70 -3.47
C SER A 205 -15.07 5.75 -2.76
N PHE A 206 -15.03 4.45 -3.07
CA PHE A 206 -15.81 3.43 -2.35
C PHE A 206 -15.42 3.31 -0.88
N ALA A 207 -14.11 3.28 -0.58
CA ALA A 207 -13.63 3.20 0.80
C ALA A 207 -13.98 4.45 1.61
N LEU A 208 -13.88 5.63 1.00
CA LEU A 208 -14.27 6.90 1.62
C LEU A 208 -15.77 6.92 1.91
N TYR A 209 -16.59 6.57 0.91
CA TYR A 209 -18.04 6.51 1.07
C TYR A 209 -18.41 5.58 2.23
N TYR A 210 -17.91 4.34 2.21
CA TYR A 210 -18.15 3.36 3.26
C TYR A 210 -17.70 3.87 4.64
N TYR A 211 -16.51 4.48 4.72
CA TYR A 211 -16.02 5.03 5.99
C TYR A 211 -16.92 6.14 6.52
N LEU A 212 -17.31 7.10 5.68
CA LEU A 212 -18.12 8.23 6.12
C LEU A 212 -19.57 7.83 6.42
N THR A 213 -20.18 6.92 5.65
CA THR A 213 -21.59 6.53 5.82
C THR A 213 -21.78 5.36 6.77
N GLU A 214 -21.00 4.29 6.63
CA GLU A 214 -21.20 3.05 7.39
C GLU A 214 -20.50 3.07 8.74
N ILE A 215 -19.31 3.69 8.82
CA ILE A 215 -18.54 3.76 10.06
C ILE A 215 -18.88 5.05 10.83
N GLU A 216 -18.74 6.22 10.19
CA GLU A 216 -18.93 7.52 10.85
C GLU A 216 -20.38 8.03 10.84
N LYS A 217 -21.29 7.35 10.14
CA LYS A 217 -22.73 7.67 10.07
C LYS A 217 -23.03 9.11 9.60
N LEU A 218 -22.22 9.64 8.70
CA LEU A 218 -22.39 10.96 8.10
C LEU A 218 -23.23 10.91 6.82
N ARG A 219 -23.94 12.00 6.54
CA ARG A 219 -24.66 12.18 5.27
C ARG A 219 -23.70 12.73 4.23
N VAL A 220 -23.41 11.93 3.21
CA VAL A 220 -22.42 12.26 2.19
C VAL A 220 -22.92 11.86 0.80
N ARG A 221 -22.65 12.73 -0.16
CA ARG A 221 -22.73 12.45 -1.59
C ARG A 221 -21.34 12.56 -2.20
N ILE A 222 -20.92 11.51 -2.89
CA ILE A 222 -19.64 11.47 -3.61
C ILE A 222 -19.94 11.32 -5.10
N CYS A 223 -19.36 12.21 -5.92
CA CYS A 223 -19.39 12.07 -7.38
C CYS A 223 -17.96 11.84 -7.90
N GLY A 224 -17.70 10.64 -8.42
CA GLY A 224 -16.46 10.32 -9.12
C GLY A 224 -16.55 10.71 -10.60
N LEU A 225 -15.48 11.30 -11.12
CA LEU A 225 -15.36 11.73 -12.51
C LEU A 225 -14.18 11.03 -13.18
N ASP A 226 -14.41 10.49 -14.36
CA ASP A 226 -13.38 9.89 -15.22
C ASP A 226 -13.74 10.13 -16.70
N LEU A 227 -12.74 10.09 -17.56
CA LEU A 227 -12.91 10.26 -19.01
C LEU A 227 -13.45 8.99 -19.68
N LYS A 228 -13.22 7.83 -19.06
CA LYS A 228 -13.50 6.52 -19.65
C LYS A 228 -14.89 6.02 -19.28
N LYS A 229 -15.80 5.94 -20.25
CA LYS A 229 -17.19 5.50 -20.06
C LYS A 229 -17.29 4.08 -19.48
N ASP A 230 -16.46 3.16 -19.92
CA ASP A 230 -16.42 1.78 -19.42
C ASP A 230 -16.07 1.70 -17.92
N ILE A 231 -15.18 2.60 -17.46
CA ILE A 231 -14.85 2.74 -16.04
C ILE A 231 -16.05 3.28 -15.25
N ILE A 232 -16.73 4.29 -15.79
CA ILE A 232 -17.93 4.88 -15.16
C ILE A 232 -19.07 3.86 -15.06
N ASP A 233 -19.31 3.09 -16.12
CA ASP A 233 -20.33 2.04 -16.14
C ASP A 233 -20.01 0.94 -15.11
N PHE A 234 -18.74 0.54 -15.02
CA PHE A 234 -18.26 -0.38 -13.98
C PHE A 234 -18.51 0.15 -12.56
N CYS A 235 -18.11 1.39 -12.28
CA CYS A 235 -18.24 1.99 -10.96
C CYS A 235 -19.71 2.20 -10.55
N ASN A 236 -20.58 2.66 -11.46
CA ASN A 236 -22.01 2.78 -11.19
C ASN A 236 -22.68 1.43 -10.97
N LYS A 237 -22.29 0.39 -11.73
CA LYS A 237 -22.78 -0.97 -11.48
C LYS A 237 -22.38 -1.44 -10.08
N LEU A 238 -21.13 -1.27 -9.70
CA LEU A 238 -20.63 -1.64 -8.38
C LEU A 238 -21.34 -0.86 -7.25
N SER A 239 -21.56 0.44 -7.44
CA SER A 239 -22.29 1.28 -6.47
C SER A 239 -23.69 0.76 -6.19
N ARG A 240 -24.44 0.39 -7.24
CA ARG A 240 -25.76 -0.23 -7.10
C ARG A 240 -25.71 -1.58 -6.39
N GLU A 241 -24.73 -2.43 -6.73
CA GLU A 241 -24.55 -3.72 -6.05
C GLU A 241 -24.24 -3.57 -4.55
N CYS A 242 -23.53 -2.50 -4.18
CA CYS A 242 -23.24 -2.14 -2.79
C CYS A 242 -24.35 -1.35 -2.09
N ARG A 243 -25.42 -0.94 -2.81
CA ARG A 243 -26.49 -0.06 -2.31
C ARG A 243 -25.94 1.29 -1.81
N PHE A 244 -24.94 1.83 -2.48
CA PHE A 244 -24.35 3.13 -2.16
C PHE A 244 -25.03 4.24 -2.97
N ASP A 245 -26.28 4.53 -2.66
CA ASP A 245 -27.15 5.36 -3.50
C ASP A 245 -26.62 6.79 -3.74
N ASN A 246 -25.81 7.32 -2.82
CA ASN A 246 -25.19 8.64 -2.94
C ASN A 246 -23.72 8.60 -3.42
N LEU A 247 -23.23 7.44 -3.83
CA LEU A 247 -21.96 7.29 -4.55
C LEU A 247 -22.24 7.12 -6.05
N ILE A 248 -22.05 8.19 -6.81
CA ILE A 248 -22.34 8.21 -8.25
C ILE A 248 -21.09 8.48 -9.06
N PHE A 249 -21.08 8.02 -10.30
CA PHE A 249 -19.97 8.22 -11.22
C PHE A 249 -20.48 8.81 -12.54
N LYS A 250 -19.76 9.79 -13.09
CA LYS A 250 -20.12 10.45 -14.35
C LYS A 250 -18.91 10.54 -15.26
N VAL A 251 -19.16 10.45 -16.57
CA VAL A 251 -18.15 10.79 -17.57
C VAL A 251 -17.94 12.30 -17.48
N GLY A 252 -16.72 12.71 -17.19
CA GLY A 252 -16.42 14.12 -16.96
C GLY A 252 -14.93 14.40 -16.95
N ASP A 253 -14.59 15.52 -17.56
CA ASP A 253 -13.25 16.09 -17.53
C ASP A 253 -13.17 17.13 -16.41
N ILE A 254 -12.10 17.06 -15.62
CA ILE A 254 -11.75 18.03 -14.58
C ILE A 254 -11.64 19.46 -15.11
N GLY A 255 -11.33 19.68 -16.38
CA GLY A 255 -11.27 21.02 -16.96
C GLY A 255 -12.63 21.61 -17.35
N ARG A 256 -13.69 20.78 -17.44
CA ARG A 256 -14.97 21.16 -18.06
C ARG A 256 -16.20 20.90 -17.19
N PHE A 257 -16.04 20.16 -16.10
CA PHE A 257 -17.14 19.86 -15.21
C PHE A 257 -17.62 21.15 -14.52
N LYS A 258 -18.93 21.41 -14.54
CA LYS A 258 -19.52 22.55 -13.83
C LYS A 258 -20.26 22.05 -12.60
N PHE A 259 -19.95 22.65 -11.47
CA PHE A 259 -20.63 22.38 -10.22
C PHE A 259 -21.89 23.22 -10.09
N ASN A 260 -23.03 22.58 -9.84
CA ASN A 260 -24.25 23.32 -9.46
C ASN A 260 -24.12 23.91 -8.04
N THR A 261 -23.33 23.25 -7.19
CA THR A 261 -22.98 23.68 -5.83
C THR A 261 -21.51 23.40 -5.60
N PRO A 262 -20.72 24.34 -5.04
CA PRO A 262 -19.33 24.08 -4.72
C PRO A 262 -19.17 22.84 -3.83
N PRO A 263 -18.19 21.97 -4.11
CA PRO A 263 -17.93 20.80 -3.28
C PRO A 263 -17.29 21.19 -1.95
N ASP A 264 -17.60 20.46 -0.90
CA ASP A 264 -17.01 20.60 0.43
C ASP A 264 -15.63 19.94 0.52
N MET A 265 -15.37 18.94 -0.33
CA MET A 265 -14.08 18.28 -0.46
C MET A 265 -13.84 17.83 -1.90
N VAL A 266 -12.60 17.98 -2.36
CA VAL A 266 -12.14 17.47 -3.66
C VAL A 266 -10.96 16.54 -3.47
N ILE A 267 -11.00 15.43 -4.22
CA ILE A 267 -9.96 14.40 -4.27
C ILE A 267 -9.46 14.34 -5.71
N SER A 268 -8.15 14.21 -5.88
CA SER A 268 -7.50 14.00 -7.16
C SER A 268 -6.23 13.21 -6.93
N LEU A 269 -6.23 11.91 -7.27
CA LEU A 269 -5.02 11.08 -7.26
C LEU A 269 -4.42 10.97 -8.65
N HIS A 270 -3.09 11.04 -8.73
CA HIS A 270 -2.27 11.36 -9.92
C HIS A 270 -2.26 12.87 -10.25
N ALA A 271 -1.71 13.62 -9.29
CA ALA A 271 -1.46 15.06 -9.34
C ALA A 271 -0.21 15.46 -10.14
N CYS A 272 0.16 14.72 -11.19
CA CYS A 272 1.33 15.08 -12.00
C CYS A 272 0.87 15.53 -13.39
N ASP A 273 0.90 16.86 -13.53
CA ASP A 273 1.06 17.68 -14.74
C ASP A 273 -0.06 18.67 -15.08
N THR A 274 -1.21 18.70 -14.37
CA THR A 274 -2.21 19.82 -14.44
C THR A 274 -3.46 19.61 -13.58
N ALA A 275 -3.77 18.37 -13.18
CA ALA A 275 -5.04 18.02 -12.55
C ALA A 275 -5.29 18.71 -11.19
N THR A 276 -4.26 18.89 -10.36
CA THR A 276 -4.44 19.55 -9.06
C THR A 276 -4.72 21.04 -9.19
N ASP A 277 -4.03 21.72 -10.10
CA ASP A 277 -4.28 23.14 -10.37
C ASP A 277 -5.67 23.34 -10.96
N LEU A 278 -6.12 22.45 -11.85
CA LEU A 278 -7.48 22.45 -12.38
C LEU A 278 -8.52 22.17 -11.28
N ALA A 279 -8.29 21.19 -10.39
CA ALA A 279 -9.16 20.91 -9.25
C ALA A 279 -9.33 22.16 -8.37
N ILE A 280 -8.23 22.83 -8.02
CA ILE A 280 -8.25 24.04 -7.20
C ILE A 280 -8.94 25.19 -7.95
N ALA A 281 -8.68 25.35 -9.25
CA ALA A 281 -9.29 26.38 -10.08
C ALA A 281 -10.81 26.21 -10.21
N GLN A 282 -11.35 24.99 -10.13
CA GLN A 282 -12.79 24.76 -10.21
C GLN A 282 -13.58 25.02 -8.92
N VAL A 283 -12.89 25.13 -7.77
CA VAL A 283 -13.53 25.33 -6.45
C VAL A 283 -13.39 26.78 -5.96
N ARG A 284 -12.67 27.62 -6.70
CA ARG A 284 -12.62 29.08 -6.51
C ARG A 284 -13.70 29.77 -7.34
#